data_AF-A0A961L7R0-F1
#
_entry.id   AF-A0A961L7R0-F1
#
_cell.length_a   1.000
_cell.length_b   1.000
_cell.length_c   1.000
_cell.angle_alpha   90.00
_cell.angle_beta   90.00
_cell.angle_gamma   90.00
#
_symmetry.space_group_name_H-M   'P 1'
#
loop_
_entity.id
_entity.type
_entity.pdbx_description
1 polymer ?
#
loop_
_entity_poly.entity_id
_entity_poly.type
_entity_poly.pdbx_seq_one_letter_code
_entity_poly.pdbx_strand_id
1 'polypeptide(L)'
;GSGTEAAAGTPALLDAASEPVDWVMSAIVGAAGLAPGMRAVRNGGVLALANKESLVCAGDLLQAACKAHGTALLPVDSEHSAIFQALRGEVPEAVERIVLTASGGPFRDWDLAEMARATPAQARAHPNWDMGERISIDSATMFNKALEVIEAHVLFGVPSASIEVLVHPQSIIHSMVGFRDGSIIAQIGPSDMRGAIGFALNWPERRRLPVERLDFAALARLDFAAADQARFPALRLARDVIAAGGLTGAVFNGAK
;
A
#
# COMPACT_ATOMS: atom_id res chain seq x y z
N GLY A 1 -19.47 34.12 5.19
CA GLY A 1 -19.07 32.71 5.38
C GLY A 1 -18.48 32.19 4.08
N SER A 2 -17.69 31.12 4.11
CA SER A 2 -16.93 30.59 2.97
C SER A 2 -17.77 30.03 1.80
N GLY A 3 -19.11 30.02 1.88
CA GLY A 3 -19.98 29.39 0.87
C GLY A 3 -19.93 27.86 0.90
N THR A 4 -19.28 27.27 1.91
CA THR A 4 -19.15 25.82 2.08
C THR A 4 -20.40 25.24 2.74
N GLU A 5 -21.03 24.28 2.08
CA GLU A 5 -22.13 23.50 2.67
C GLU A 5 -21.58 22.47 3.66
N ALA A 6 -22.26 22.30 4.79
CA ALA A 6 -21.86 21.34 5.83
C ALA A 6 -22.91 20.22 5.94
N ALA A 7 -22.45 18.98 5.89
CA ALA A 7 -23.28 17.79 6.03
C ALA A 7 -22.57 16.75 6.93
N ALA A 8 -23.31 15.78 7.46
CA ALA A 8 -22.77 14.82 8.43
C ALA A 8 -23.39 13.43 8.31
N GLY A 9 -22.64 12.43 8.79
CA GLY A 9 -23.05 11.02 8.81
C GLY A 9 -22.73 10.26 7.52
N THR A 10 -22.93 8.95 7.55
CA THR A 10 -22.65 8.06 6.43
C THR A 10 -23.38 8.44 5.14
N PRO A 11 -24.68 8.83 5.15
CA PRO A 11 -25.36 9.28 3.93
C PRO A 11 -24.65 10.47 3.27
N ALA A 12 -24.31 11.50 4.05
CA ALA A 12 -23.60 12.67 3.54
C ALA A 12 -22.23 12.34 2.97
N LEU A 13 -21.50 11.39 3.56
CA LEU A 13 -20.22 10.91 3.02
C LEU A 13 -20.40 10.21 1.68
N LEU A 14 -21.44 9.39 1.52
CA LEU A 14 -21.73 8.69 0.26
C LEU A 14 -22.22 9.65 -0.82
N ASP A 15 -22.99 10.67 -0.45
CA ASP A 15 -23.43 11.74 -1.34
C ASP A 15 -22.21 12.54 -1.82
N ALA A 16 -21.36 12.99 -0.91
CA ALA A 16 -20.12 13.69 -1.25
C ALA A 16 -19.18 12.86 -2.14
N ALA A 17 -19.07 11.55 -1.89
CA ALA A 17 -18.29 10.65 -2.74
C ALA A 17 -18.95 10.38 -4.12
N SER A 18 -20.22 10.72 -4.29
CA SER A 18 -20.95 10.60 -5.56
C SER A 18 -20.89 11.89 -6.39
N GLU A 19 -20.34 12.99 -5.87
CA GLU A 19 -20.17 14.24 -6.62
C GLU A 19 -19.19 14.07 -7.80
N PRO A 20 -19.52 14.61 -8.98
CA PRO A 20 -18.67 14.47 -10.16
C PRO A 20 -17.38 15.29 -9.98
N VAL A 21 -16.27 14.59 -9.80
CA VAL A 21 -14.94 15.17 -9.64
C VAL A 21 -13.93 14.41 -10.49
N ASP A 22 -12.89 15.09 -10.94
CA ASP A 22 -11.87 14.48 -11.81
C ASP A 22 -10.97 13.48 -11.06
N TRP A 23 -10.83 13.67 -9.75
CA TRP A 23 -9.86 12.95 -8.92
C TRP A 23 -10.33 12.82 -7.47
N VAL A 24 -10.22 11.61 -6.90
CA VAL A 24 -10.61 11.30 -5.52
C VAL A 24 -9.45 10.63 -4.77
N MET A 25 -9.12 11.16 -3.59
CA MET A 25 -8.26 10.46 -2.62
C MET A 25 -9.10 9.55 -1.73
N SER A 26 -8.93 8.23 -1.86
CA SER A 26 -9.49 7.26 -0.93
C SER A 26 -8.50 6.97 0.19
N ALA A 27 -8.66 7.69 1.30
CA ALA A 27 -7.79 7.63 2.49
C ALA A 27 -8.55 7.39 3.81
N ILE A 28 -9.82 6.95 3.74
CA ILE A 28 -10.58 6.54 4.92
C ILE A 28 -10.04 5.18 5.37
N VAL A 29 -9.66 5.08 6.65
CA VAL A 29 -9.02 3.90 7.23
C VAL A 29 -9.99 2.70 7.30
N GLY A 30 -9.49 1.50 6.98
CA GLY A 30 -10.24 0.25 7.11
C GLY A 30 -11.31 0.05 6.04
N ALA A 31 -12.18 -0.95 6.25
CA ALA A 31 -13.24 -1.29 5.30
C ALA A 31 -14.33 -0.20 5.17
N ALA A 32 -14.35 0.79 6.07
CA ALA A 32 -15.26 1.93 6.00
C ALA A 32 -15.02 2.79 4.74
N GLY A 33 -13.81 2.78 4.18
CA GLY A 33 -13.47 3.48 2.93
C GLY A 33 -14.05 2.81 1.67
N LEU A 34 -14.49 1.55 1.76
CA LEU A 34 -14.94 0.80 0.59
C LEU A 34 -16.21 1.37 -0.03
N ALA A 35 -17.24 1.62 0.78
CA ALA A 35 -18.52 2.13 0.27
C ALA A 35 -18.39 3.51 -0.44
N PRO A 36 -17.73 4.53 0.14
CA PRO A 36 -17.49 5.78 -0.58
C PRO A 36 -16.54 5.60 -1.77
N GLY A 37 -15.51 4.75 -1.68
CA GLY A 37 -14.66 4.43 -2.83
C GLY A 37 -15.45 3.86 -4.01
N MET A 38 -16.37 2.92 -3.76
CA MET A 38 -17.26 2.37 -4.79
C MET A 38 -18.27 3.39 -5.35
N ARG A 39 -18.59 4.47 -4.61
CA ARG A 39 -19.38 5.60 -5.13
C ARG A 39 -18.54 6.46 -6.06
N ALA A 40 -17.35 6.85 -5.62
CA ALA A 40 -16.41 7.66 -6.40
C ALA A 40 -16.07 7.01 -7.75
N VAL A 41 -15.88 5.69 -7.77
CA VAL A 41 -15.60 4.93 -9.01
C VAL A 41 -16.66 5.15 -10.10
N ARG A 42 -17.93 5.40 -9.74
CA ARG A 42 -19.02 5.53 -10.72
C ARG A 42 -18.94 6.81 -11.54
N ASN A 43 -18.21 7.81 -11.06
CA ASN A 43 -18.15 9.13 -11.68
C ASN A 43 -17.20 9.18 -12.89
N GLY A 44 -16.38 8.15 -13.10
CA GLY A 44 -15.25 8.23 -14.03
C GLY A 44 -14.12 9.08 -13.47
N GLY A 45 -12.95 9.08 -14.12
CA GLY A 45 -11.79 9.87 -13.68
C GLY A 45 -10.75 9.05 -12.93
N VAL A 46 -10.18 9.58 -11.85
CA VAL A 46 -9.09 8.94 -11.09
C VAL A 46 -9.50 8.66 -9.64
N LEU A 47 -9.34 7.41 -9.22
CA LEU A 47 -9.36 7.02 -7.80
C LEU A 47 -7.92 6.78 -7.34
N ALA A 48 -7.37 7.72 -6.58
CA ALA A 48 -6.10 7.57 -5.89
C ALA A 48 -6.32 6.83 -4.56
N LEU A 49 -5.92 5.57 -4.49
CA LEU A 49 -6.26 4.67 -3.40
C LEU A 49 -5.10 4.52 -2.41
N ALA A 50 -5.25 5.08 -1.22
CA ALA A 50 -4.37 4.85 -0.06
C ALA A 50 -4.94 3.79 0.89
N ASN A 51 -6.25 3.54 0.83
CA ASN A 51 -6.93 2.56 1.68
C ASN A 51 -6.79 1.13 1.14
N LYS A 52 -5.70 0.46 1.53
CA LYS A 52 -5.40 -0.93 1.18
C LYS A 52 -6.50 -1.93 1.57
N GLU A 53 -7.20 -1.69 2.69
CA GLU A 53 -8.23 -2.60 3.17
C GLU A 53 -9.41 -2.74 2.20
N SER A 54 -9.69 -1.72 1.37
CA SER A 54 -10.69 -1.85 0.30
C SER A 54 -10.29 -2.89 -0.75
N LEU A 55 -9.01 -2.94 -1.14
CA LEU A 55 -8.51 -3.94 -2.08
C LEU A 55 -8.42 -5.33 -1.44
N VAL A 56 -7.98 -5.42 -0.19
CA VAL A 56 -7.93 -6.70 0.53
C VAL A 56 -9.32 -7.31 0.69
N CYS A 57 -10.34 -6.49 1.01
CA CYS A 57 -11.70 -6.97 1.22
C CYS A 57 -12.46 -7.23 -0.08
N ALA A 58 -12.26 -6.41 -1.11
CA ALA A 58 -13.15 -6.35 -2.28
C ALA A 58 -12.41 -6.02 -3.58
N GLY A 59 -11.16 -6.47 -3.71
CA GLY A 59 -10.26 -6.17 -4.83
C GLY A 59 -10.87 -6.40 -6.21
N ASP A 60 -11.38 -7.60 -6.46
CA ASP A 60 -12.00 -7.96 -7.74
C ASP A 60 -13.21 -7.08 -8.06
N LEU A 61 -14.04 -6.79 -7.04
CA LEU A 61 -15.23 -5.95 -7.18
C LEU A 61 -14.84 -4.50 -7.52
N LEU A 62 -13.84 -3.95 -6.81
CA LEU A 62 -13.37 -2.59 -7.03
C LEU A 62 -12.74 -2.44 -8.42
N GLN A 63 -11.88 -3.37 -8.82
CA GLN A 63 -11.24 -3.35 -10.14
C GLN A 63 -12.26 -3.53 -11.28
N ALA A 64 -13.22 -4.44 -11.11
CA ALA A 64 -14.30 -4.62 -12.08
C ALA A 64 -15.15 -3.33 -12.23
N ALA A 65 -15.45 -2.65 -11.12
CA ALA A 65 -16.17 -1.38 -11.16
C ALA A 65 -15.33 -0.28 -11.83
N CYS A 66 -14.05 -0.16 -11.51
CA CYS A 66 -13.14 0.78 -12.17
C CYS A 66 -13.12 0.56 -13.68
N LYS A 67 -13.00 -0.69 -14.12
CA LYS A 67 -13.04 -1.06 -15.54
C LYS A 67 -14.39 -0.72 -16.19
N ALA A 68 -15.50 -1.02 -15.51
CA ALA A 68 -16.84 -0.78 -16.04
C ALA A 68 -17.16 0.72 -16.22
N HIS A 69 -16.62 1.57 -15.35
CA HIS A 69 -16.86 3.02 -15.36
C HIS A 69 -15.73 3.83 -16.02
N GLY A 70 -14.65 3.19 -16.49
CA GLY A 70 -13.51 3.88 -17.07
C GLY A 70 -12.70 4.70 -16.06
N THR A 71 -12.74 4.31 -14.79
CA THR A 71 -12.01 4.97 -13.70
C THR A 71 -10.60 4.41 -13.59
N ALA A 72 -9.60 5.28 -13.63
CA ALA A 72 -8.21 4.92 -13.39
C ALA A 72 -7.98 4.72 -11.88
N LEU A 73 -7.53 3.52 -11.51
CA LEU A 73 -7.14 3.20 -10.13
C LEU A 73 -5.64 3.43 -9.96
N LEU A 74 -5.24 4.39 -9.13
CA LEU A 74 -3.84 4.70 -8.86
C LEU A 74 -3.47 4.32 -7.42
N PRO A 75 -2.49 3.43 -7.20
CA PRO A 75 -2.03 3.12 -5.86
C PRO A 75 -1.29 4.31 -5.23
N VAL A 76 -1.68 4.66 -4.01
CA VAL A 76 -1.05 5.71 -3.19
C VAL A 76 -0.22 5.10 -2.06
N ASP A 77 -0.49 3.86 -1.66
CA ASP A 77 0.41 3.14 -0.75
C ASP A 77 1.83 3.10 -1.34
N SER A 78 2.85 3.29 -0.49
CA SER A 78 4.18 3.73 -0.96
C SER A 78 4.85 2.67 -1.84
N GLU A 79 4.74 1.42 -1.45
CA GLU A 79 5.23 0.23 -2.13
C GLU A 79 4.52 0.01 -3.47
N HIS A 80 3.20 0.10 -3.49
CA HIS A 80 2.41 -0.11 -4.71
C HIS A 80 2.54 1.06 -5.67
N SER A 81 2.68 2.29 -5.16
CA SER A 81 3.04 3.45 -5.97
C SER A 81 4.42 3.28 -6.60
N ALA A 82 5.39 2.71 -5.87
CA ALA A 82 6.71 2.36 -6.36
C ALA A 82 6.67 1.31 -7.47
N ILE A 83 5.91 0.22 -7.26
CA ILE A 83 5.69 -0.82 -8.27
C ILE A 83 5.03 -0.23 -9.51
N PHE A 84 3.95 0.54 -9.34
CA PHE A 84 3.24 1.17 -10.46
C PHE A 84 4.16 2.09 -11.27
N GLN A 85 5.05 2.83 -10.60
CA GLN A 85 6.06 3.65 -11.27
C GLN A 85 7.10 2.82 -12.03
N ALA A 86 7.54 1.69 -11.47
CA ALA A 86 8.49 0.77 -12.08
C ALA A 86 7.90 0.01 -13.30
N LEU A 87 6.58 -0.18 -13.32
CA LEU A 87 5.86 -0.82 -14.44
C LEU A 87 5.53 0.14 -15.60
N ARG A 88 5.81 1.45 -15.46
CA ARG A 88 5.44 2.42 -16.50
C ARG A 88 6.21 2.18 -17.81
N GLY A 89 5.47 1.81 -18.85
CA GLY A 89 6.03 1.54 -20.18
C GLY A 89 6.42 0.08 -20.39
N GLU A 90 6.25 -0.75 -19.37
CA GLU A 90 6.51 -2.19 -19.43
C GLU A 90 5.26 -2.97 -19.80
N VAL A 91 5.46 -4.15 -20.38
CA VAL A 91 4.37 -5.09 -20.64
C VAL A 91 4.18 -6.03 -19.43
N PRO A 92 2.95 -6.34 -19.00
CA PRO A 92 2.70 -7.21 -17.84
C PRO A 92 3.41 -8.57 -17.94
N GLU A 93 3.55 -9.13 -19.14
CA GLU A 93 4.20 -10.42 -19.37
C GLU A 93 5.72 -10.38 -19.17
N ALA A 94 6.35 -9.20 -19.15
CA ALA A 94 7.77 -9.07 -18.84
C ALA A 94 8.05 -9.20 -17.35
N VAL A 95 7.05 -9.00 -16.48
CA VAL A 95 7.18 -9.09 -15.03
C VAL A 95 7.42 -10.55 -14.62
N GLU A 96 8.52 -10.78 -13.91
CA GLU A 96 8.87 -12.06 -13.32
C GLU A 96 8.46 -12.11 -11.84
N ARG A 97 8.75 -11.02 -11.11
CA ARG A 97 8.53 -10.93 -9.67
C ARG A 97 8.37 -9.49 -9.19
N ILE A 98 7.70 -9.34 -8.05
CA ILE A 98 7.62 -8.10 -7.29
C ILE A 98 8.38 -8.29 -5.98
N VAL A 99 9.19 -7.29 -5.62
CA VAL A 99 9.86 -7.24 -4.32
C VAL A 99 9.27 -6.10 -3.51
N LEU A 100 8.45 -6.46 -2.53
CA LEU A 100 7.89 -5.55 -1.54
C LEU A 100 8.91 -5.35 -0.41
N THR A 101 9.40 -4.14 -0.28
CA THR A 101 10.29 -3.76 0.83
C THR A 101 9.48 -3.41 2.07
N ALA A 102 9.98 -3.72 3.25
CA ALA A 102 9.38 -3.38 4.54
C ALA A 102 10.41 -2.74 5.47
N SER A 103 10.04 -1.79 6.32
CA SER A 103 10.95 -1.28 7.36
C SER A 103 11.38 -2.37 8.36
N GLY A 104 10.54 -3.40 8.53
CA GLY A 104 10.63 -4.43 9.56
C GLY A 104 9.97 -4.04 10.89
N GLY A 105 9.54 -2.79 11.04
CA GLY A 105 8.92 -2.27 12.25
C GLY A 105 9.85 -2.23 13.49
N PRO A 106 9.33 -1.82 14.65
CA PRO A 106 10.11 -1.74 15.90
C PRO A 106 10.62 -3.09 16.43
N PHE A 107 9.97 -4.20 16.05
CA PHE A 107 10.33 -5.54 16.54
C PHE A 107 11.21 -6.32 15.57
N ARG A 108 11.74 -5.65 14.53
CA ARG A 108 12.60 -6.27 13.52
C ARG A 108 13.76 -7.03 14.14
N ASP A 109 14.36 -6.50 15.20
CA ASP A 109 15.59 -7.04 15.80
C ASP A 109 15.33 -7.76 17.13
N TRP A 110 14.07 -7.95 17.52
CA TRP A 110 13.67 -8.60 18.77
C TRP A 110 13.58 -10.12 18.61
N ASP A 111 13.81 -10.85 19.69
CA ASP A 111 13.51 -12.27 19.75
C ASP A 111 12.01 -12.55 20.08
N LEU A 112 11.60 -13.81 19.95
CA LEU A 112 10.20 -14.21 20.19
C LEU A 112 9.77 -14.02 21.65
N ALA A 113 10.68 -14.14 22.62
CA ALA A 113 10.37 -13.98 24.04
C ALA A 113 10.15 -12.51 24.40
N GLU A 114 10.93 -11.61 23.80
CA GLU A 114 10.75 -10.15 23.88
C GLU A 114 9.41 -9.74 23.24
N MET A 115 9.14 -10.22 22.02
CA MET A 115 7.88 -9.92 21.32
C MET A 115 6.65 -10.38 22.10
N ALA A 116 6.71 -11.53 22.77
CA ALA A 116 5.60 -12.02 23.60
C ALA A 116 5.24 -11.10 24.78
N ARG A 117 6.14 -10.20 25.16
CA ARG A 117 5.97 -9.23 26.25
C ARG A 117 5.80 -7.79 25.76
N ALA A 118 5.70 -7.59 24.44
CA ALA A 118 5.61 -6.29 23.83
C ALA A 118 4.35 -5.53 24.29
N THR A 119 4.51 -4.22 24.48
CA THR A 119 3.42 -3.31 24.83
C THR A 119 2.98 -2.48 23.62
N PRO A 120 1.75 -1.93 23.62
CA PRO A 120 1.32 -1.00 22.58
C PRO A 120 2.23 0.22 22.43
N ALA A 121 2.82 0.70 23.53
CA ALA A 121 3.77 1.81 23.49
C ALA A 121 5.04 1.47 22.69
N GLN A 122 5.58 0.26 22.87
CA GLN A 122 6.75 -0.20 22.10
C GLN A 122 6.41 -0.46 20.63
N ALA A 123 5.22 -1.00 20.35
CA ALA A 123 4.74 -1.19 18.99
C ALA A 123 4.54 0.13 18.21
N ARG A 124 4.29 1.25 18.91
CA ARG A 124 4.14 2.57 18.29
C ARG A 124 5.45 3.30 18.02
N ALA A 125 6.58 2.83 18.54
CA ALA A 125 7.88 3.47 18.37
C ALA A 125 8.50 3.15 17.00
N HIS A 126 7.82 3.54 15.91
CA HIS A 126 8.25 3.21 14.55
C HIS A 126 9.54 3.98 14.17
N PRO A 127 10.57 3.31 13.60
CA PRO A 127 11.88 3.93 13.38
C PRO A 127 11.93 5.02 12.30
N ASN A 128 11.09 4.91 11.25
CA ASN A 128 11.24 5.73 10.03
C ASN A 128 10.02 6.60 9.67
N TRP A 129 8.87 6.37 10.29
CA TRP A 129 7.59 6.89 9.82
C TRP A 129 6.78 7.39 11.02
N ASP A 130 6.23 8.59 10.91
CA ASP A 130 5.22 9.12 11.82
C ASP A 130 3.84 8.78 11.24
N MET A 131 3.13 7.86 11.89
CA MET A 131 1.90 7.28 11.36
C MET A 131 0.83 7.12 12.44
N GLY A 132 -0.42 6.91 12.00
CA GLY A 132 -1.52 6.62 12.91
C GLY A 132 -1.31 5.37 13.76
N GLU A 133 -2.04 5.27 14.87
CA GLU A 133 -1.88 4.18 15.84
C GLU A 133 -2.09 2.79 15.22
N ARG A 134 -3.16 2.60 14.44
CA ARG A 134 -3.49 1.31 13.81
C ARG A 134 -2.37 0.79 12.91
N ILE A 135 -1.90 1.62 11.98
CA ILE A 135 -0.84 1.25 11.04
C ILE A 135 0.51 1.04 11.75
N SER A 136 0.75 1.72 12.88
CA SER A 136 1.95 1.50 13.69
C SER A 136 1.98 0.09 14.29
N ILE A 137 0.86 -0.38 14.85
CA ILE A 137 0.71 -1.75 15.36
C ILE A 137 0.82 -2.78 14.22
N ASP A 138 0.16 -2.51 13.10
CA ASP A 138 0.21 -3.38 11.91
C ASP A 138 1.64 -3.48 11.37
N SER A 139 2.43 -2.40 11.41
CA SER A 139 3.83 -2.41 11.01
C SER A 139 4.69 -3.20 11.99
N ALA A 140 4.44 -3.10 13.30
CA ALA A 140 5.19 -3.82 14.34
C ALA A 140 5.02 -5.34 14.25
N THR A 141 3.87 -5.79 13.76
CA THR A 141 3.53 -7.21 13.58
C THR A 141 3.75 -7.71 12.13
N MET A 142 4.21 -6.83 11.24
CA MET A 142 4.21 -7.00 9.77
C MET A 142 2.84 -7.36 9.17
N PHE A 143 1.75 -7.16 9.90
CA PHE A 143 0.40 -7.30 9.37
C PHE A 143 0.12 -6.26 8.27
N ASN A 144 0.74 -5.07 8.39
CA ASN A 144 0.71 -4.05 7.33
C ASN A 144 1.24 -4.64 6.01
N LYS A 145 2.44 -5.23 6.07
CA LYS A 145 3.08 -5.86 4.91
C LYS A 145 2.30 -7.09 4.41
N ALA A 146 1.64 -7.82 5.30
CA ALA A 146 0.76 -8.93 4.93
C ALA A 146 -0.45 -8.46 4.10
N LEU A 147 -1.09 -7.36 4.48
CA LEU A 147 -2.17 -6.75 3.69
C LEU A 147 -1.65 -6.28 2.33
N GLU A 148 -0.46 -5.69 2.30
CA GLU A 148 0.16 -5.19 1.07
C GLU A 148 0.58 -6.31 0.09
N VAL A 149 0.92 -7.50 0.60
CA VAL A 149 1.14 -8.70 -0.23
C VAL A 149 -0.14 -9.09 -0.97
N ILE A 150 -1.29 -9.10 -0.27
CA ILE A 150 -2.60 -9.36 -0.88
C ILE A 150 -2.94 -8.25 -1.88
N GLU A 151 -2.71 -7.00 -1.49
CA GLU A 151 -2.96 -5.84 -2.36
C GLU A 151 -2.12 -5.87 -3.65
N ALA A 152 -0.84 -6.23 -3.57
CA ALA A 152 0.03 -6.34 -4.75
C ALA A 152 -0.41 -7.47 -5.68
N HIS A 153 -0.83 -8.61 -5.12
CA HIS A 153 -1.42 -9.70 -5.90
C HIS A 153 -2.66 -9.23 -6.67
N VAL A 154 -3.55 -8.52 -5.98
CA VAL A 154 -4.80 -8.01 -6.55
C VAL A 154 -4.54 -6.94 -7.60
N LEU A 155 -3.72 -5.93 -7.32
CA LEU A 155 -3.48 -4.78 -8.21
C LEU A 155 -2.71 -5.12 -9.47
N PHE A 156 -1.70 -5.99 -9.36
CA PHE A 156 -0.76 -6.24 -10.45
C PHE A 156 -0.91 -7.62 -11.08
N GLY A 157 -1.84 -8.45 -10.58
CA GLY A 157 -2.15 -9.76 -11.14
C GLY A 157 -0.99 -10.76 -11.04
N VAL A 158 -0.01 -10.53 -10.16
CA VAL A 158 1.14 -11.42 -9.99
C VAL A 158 0.82 -12.56 -9.02
N PRO A 159 1.24 -13.80 -9.27
CA PRO A 159 1.05 -14.90 -8.32
C PRO A 159 1.73 -14.62 -6.97
N SER A 160 1.15 -15.12 -5.87
CA SER A 160 1.74 -14.98 -4.52
C SER A 160 3.20 -15.46 -4.43
N ALA A 161 3.54 -16.53 -5.15
CA ALA A 161 4.90 -17.06 -5.20
C ALA A 161 5.91 -16.10 -5.87
N SER A 162 5.43 -15.18 -6.71
CA SER A 162 6.22 -14.13 -7.37
C SER A 162 6.28 -12.83 -6.55
N ILE A 163 5.72 -12.80 -5.34
CA ILE A 163 5.81 -11.68 -4.41
C ILE A 163 6.80 -12.03 -3.30
N GLU A 164 7.91 -11.30 -3.29
CA GLU A 164 8.94 -11.39 -2.26
C GLU A 164 8.79 -10.25 -1.26
N VAL A 165 9.04 -10.54 0.02
CA VAL A 165 9.07 -9.53 1.08
C VAL A 165 10.49 -9.45 1.62
N LEU A 166 11.12 -8.29 1.43
CA LEU A 166 12.44 -7.98 1.98
C LEU A 166 12.34 -6.89 3.04
N VAL A 167 13.10 -7.05 4.11
CA VAL A 167 13.31 -6.01 5.10
C VAL A 167 14.39 -5.06 4.58
N HIS A 168 14.01 -3.80 4.39
CA HIS A 168 14.87 -2.70 4.00
C HIS A 168 14.77 -1.59 5.07
N PRO A 169 15.64 -1.63 6.11
CA PRO A 169 15.54 -0.76 7.28
C PRO A 169 15.59 0.74 6.98
N GLN A 170 16.22 1.15 5.88
CA GLN A 170 16.34 2.56 5.51
C GLN A 170 15.06 3.13 4.88
N SER A 171 14.18 2.27 4.36
CA SER A 171 12.94 2.66 3.66
C SER A 171 13.16 3.69 2.53
N ILE A 172 14.29 3.59 1.81
CA ILE A 172 14.65 4.48 0.70
C ILE A 172 14.26 3.87 -0.65
N ILE A 173 14.45 2.56 -0.79
CA ILE A 173 13.88 1.79 -1.89
C ILE A 173 12.49 1.37 -1.43
N HIS A 174 11.47 1.91 -2.09
CA HIS A 174 10.06 1.73 -1.68
C HIS A 174 9.45 0.45 -2.21
N SER A 175 9.88 -0.04 -3.38
CA SER A 175 9.67 -1.41 -3.88
C SER A 175 10.38 -1.59 -5.21
N MET A 176 10.44 -2.83 -5.70
CA MET A 176 11.12 -3.18 -6.95
C MET A 176 10.30 -4.17 -7.78
N VAL A 177 10.53 -4.14 -9.09
CA VAL A 177 9.97 -5.09 -10.05
C VAL A 177 11.12 -5.77 -10.77
N GLY A 178 11.16 -7.10 -10.73
CA GLY A 178 12.08 -7.92 -11.49
C GLY A 178 11.44 -8.42 -12.77
N PHE A 179 12.23 -8.41 -13.85
CA PHE A 179 11.79 -8.77 -15.20
C PHE A 179 12.48 -10.04 -15.70
N ARG A 180 11.87 -10.69 -16.68
CA ARG A 180 12.32 -11.98 -17.24
C ARG A 180 13.70 -11.95 -17.92
N ASP A 181 14.24 -10.76 -18.19
CA ASP A 181 15.59 -10.57 -18.70
C ASP A 181 16.65 -10.51 -17.58
N GLY A 182 16.23 -10.64 -16.31
CA GLY A 182 17.07 -10.53 -15.12
C GLY A 182 17.25 -9.10 -14.60
N SER A 183 16.70 -8.09 -15.28
CA SER A 183 16.76 -6.70 -14.85
C SER A 183 15.81 -6.43 -13.69
N ILE A 184 16.14 -5.43 -12.86
CA ILE A 184 15.28 -4.94 -11.79
C ILE A 184 15.14 -3.44 -11.90
N ILE A 185 13.91 -2.94 -11.85
CA ILE A 185 13.61 -1.51 -11.71
C ILE A 185 13.12 -1.25 -10.29
N ALA A 186 13.75 -0.30 -9.61
CA ALA A 186 13.41 0.13 -8.27
C ALA A 186 12.94 1.58 -8.28
N GLN A 187 11.90 1.90 -7.52
CA GLN A 187 11.57 3.28 -7.21
C GLN A 187 12.25 3.66 -5.89
N ILE A 188 12.99 4.77 -5.93
CA ILE A 188 13.84 5.25 -4.85
C ILE A 188 13.43 6.68 -4.49
N GLY A 189 13.25 6.96 -3.20
CA GLY A 189 12.89 8.28 -2.71
C GLY A 189 13.04 8.42 -1.20
N PRO A 190 12.87 9.63 -0.65
CA PRO A 190 12.78 9.78 0.80
C PRO A 190 11.53 9.06 1.34
N SER A 191 11.57 8.68 2.62
CA SER A 191 10.45 8.12 3.38
C SER A 191 9.37 9.18 3.64
N ASP A 192 8.66 9.58 2.59
CA ASP A 192 7.69 10.67 2.62
C ASP A 192 6.51 10.42 1.67
N MET A 193 5.31 10.29 2.23
CA MET A 193 4.08 10.02 1.48
C MET A 193 3.72 11.10 0.47
N ARG A 194 4.22 12.34 0.63
CA ARG A 194 4.05 13.40 -0.38
C ARG A 194 4.60 12.98 -1.74
N GLY A 195 5.57 12.05 -1.78
CA GLY A 195 6.07 11.44 -3.02
C GLY A 195 5.00 10.62 -3.74
N ALA A 196 4.42 9.62 -3.08
CA ALA A 196 3.39 8.76 -3.66
C ALA A 196 2.08 9.50 -3.96
N ILE A 197 1.62 10.33 -3.00
CA ILE A 197 0.44 11.21 -3.17
C ILE A 197 0.66 12.18 -4.33
N GLY A 198 1.82 12.83 -4.38
CA GLY A 198 2.16 13.78 -5.43
C GLY A 198 2.28 13.11 -6.80
N PHE A 199 2.77 11.87 -6.86
CA PHE A 199 2.74 11.09 -8.10
C PHE A 199 1.31 10.81 -8.56
N ALA A 200 0.43 10.31 -7.69
CA ALA A 200 -0.96 10.02 -8.04
C ALA A 200 -1.77 11.27 -8.42
N LEU A 201 -1.48 12.42 -7.80
CA LEU A 201 -2.14 13.69 -8.11
C LEU A 201 -1.74 14.26 -9.47
N ASN A 202 -0.49 14.06 -9.88
CA ASN A 202 0.05 14.65 -11.11
C ASN A 202 0.14 13.64 -12.27
N TRP A 203 -0.28 12.39 -12.04
CA TRP A 203 -0.22 11.34 -13.05
C TRP A 203 -1.00 11.76 -14.32
N PRO A 204 -0.45 11.51 -15.52
CA PRO A 204 0.77 10.74 -15.83
C PRO A 204 2.08 11.56 -15.82
N GLU A 205 2.02 12.86 -15.54
CA GLU A 205 3.17 13.75 -15.50
C GLU A 205 3.95 13.63 -14.17
N ARG A 206 5.15 14.23 -14.12
CA ARG A 206 5.87 14.48 -12.87
C ARG A 206 5.96 15.98 -12.65
N ARG A 207 5.60 16.43 -11.44
CA ARG A 207 5.75 17.84 -11.03
C ARG A 207 6.70 17.96 -9.85
N ARG A 208 7.19 19.19 -9.62
CA ARG A 208 8.04 19.49 -8.47
C ARG A 208 7.23 19.34 -7.18
N LEU A 209 7.73 18.50 -6.27
CA LEU A 209 7.14 18.29 -4.95
C LEU A 209 8.07 18.84 -3.85
N PRO A 210 7.50 19.33 -2.72
CA PRO A 210 8.25 19.84 -1.58
C PRO A 210 8.76 18.70 -0.67
N VAL A 211 9.48 17.75 -1.26
CA VAL A 211 10.14 16.63 -0.57
C VAL A 211 11.65 16.81 -0.61
N GLU A 212 12.37 16.19 0.32
CA GLU A 212 13.83 16.19 0.35
C GLU A 212 14.43 15.60 -0.95
N ARG A 213 15.67 15.98 -1.26
CA ARG A 213 16.44 15.37 -2.35
C ARG A 213 17.45 14.42 -1.74
N LEU A 214 17.40 13.16 -2.16
CA LEU A 214 18.32 12.15 -1.65
C LEU A 214 19.76 12.51 -2.01
N ASP A 215 20.64 12.36 -1.03
CA ASP A 215 22.09 12.37 -1.20
C ASP A 215 22.61 10.96 -0.94
N PHE A 216 22.97 10.25 -2.01
CA PHE A 216 23.48 8.88 -1.92
C PHE A 216 24.82 8.79 -1.17
N ALA A 217 25.66 9.83 -1.22
CA ALA A 217 26.90 9.84 -0.47
C ALA A 217 26.63 9.96 1.04
N ALA A 218 25.61 10.74 1.43
CA ALA A 218 25.17 10.84 2.83
C ALA A 218 24.45 9.59 3.33
N LEU A 219 23.65 8.92 2.48
CA LEU A 219 22.98 7.66 2.82
C LEU A 219 23.98 6.54 3.13
N ALA A 220 25.11 6.52 2.41
CA ALA A 220 26.23 5.58 2.53
C ALA A 220 25.93 4.10 2.25
N ARG A 221 24.82 3.54 2.75
CA ARG A 221 24.45 2.13 2.59
C ARG A 221 22.94 1.93 2.47
N LEU A 222 22.55 0.87 1.76
CA LEU A 222 21.19 0.37 1.67
C LEU A 222 21.24 -1.13 1.96
N ASP A 223 20.59 -1.55 3.04
CA ASP A 223 20.66 -2.93 3.52
C ASP A 223 19.37 -3.69 3.16
N PHE A 224 19.50 -4.98 2.90
CA PHE A 224 18.38 -5.89 2.65
C PHE A 224 18.55 -7.17 3.46
N ALA A 225 17.45 -7.64 4.04
CA ALA A 225 17.38 -8.92 4.71
C ALA A 225 16.08 -9.64 4.35
N ALA A 226 16.08 -10.97 4.39
CA ALA A 226 14.84 -11.74 4.26
C ALA A 226 13.93 -11.47 5.46
N ALA A 227 12.62 -11.38 5.23
CA ALA A 227 11.65 -11.30 6.32
C ALA A 227 11.52 -12.65 7.05
N ASP A 228 11.60 -12.63 8.38
CA ASP A 228 11.46 -13.82 9.21
C ASP A 228 9.98 -14.20 9.38
N GLN A 229 9.54 -15.22 8.65
CA GLN A 229 8.14 -15.69 8.69
C GLN A 229 7.77 -16.43 9.98
N ALA A 230 8.75 -16.90 10.76
CA ALA A 230 8.49 -17.47 12.08
C ALA A 230 8.21 -16.35 13.10
N ARG A 231 8.96 -15.24 12.99
CA ARG A 231 8.73 -14.01 13.76
C ARG A 231 7.44 -13.30 13.36
N PHE A 232 7.13 -13.29 12.08
CA PHE A 232 6.01 -12.55 11.50
C PHE A 232 5.03 -13.47 10.77
N PRO A 233 4.20 -14.23 11.51
CA PRO A 233 3.29 -15.23 10.94
C PRO A 233 2.22 -14.62 10.02
N ALA A 234 1.93 -13.31 10.15
CA ALA A 234 0.99 -12.60 9.28
C ALA A 234 1.38 -12.71 7.79
N LEU A 235 2.68 -12.74 7.47
CA LEU A 235 3.15 -12.90 6.09
C LEU A 235 2.76 -14.24 5.49
N ARG A 236 2.81 -15.31 6.29
CA ARG A 236 2.33 -16.64 5.86
C ARG A 236 0.81 -16.62 5.69
N LEU A 237 0.08 -16.03 6.64
CA LEU A 237 -1.38 -15.92 6.55
C LEU A 237 -1.83 -15.17 5.30
N ALA A 238 -1.13 -14.12 4.86
CA ALA A 238 -1.42 -13.45 3.60
C ALA A 238 -1.32 -14.38 2.39
N ARG A 239 -0.35 -15.30 2.39
CA ARG A 239 -0.23 -16.31 1.32
C ARG A 239 -1.40 -17.30 1.36
N ASP A 240 -1.81 -17.73 2.56
CA ASP A 240 -2.96 -18.60 2.75
C ASP A 240 -4.26 -17.92 2.28
N VAL A 241 -4.41 -16.62 2.55
CA VAL A 241 -5.54 -15.79 2.08
C VAL A 241 -5.60 -15.75 0.55
N ILE A 242 -4.48 -15.49 -0.11
CA ILE A 242 -4.41 -15.46 -1.58
C ILE A 242 -4.75 -16.85 -2.15
N ALA A 243 -4.20 -17.92 -1.57
CA ALA A 243 -4.44 -19.29 -2.04
C ALA A 243 -5.91 -19.72 -1.87
N ALA A 244 -6.54 -19.31 -0.77
CA ALA A 244 -7.95 -19.60 -0.52
C ALA A 244 -8.89 -18.79 -1.42
N GLY A 245 -8.52 -17.54 -1.74
CA GLY A 245 -9.33 -16.64 -2.55
C GLY A 245 -10.71 -16.33 -1.94
N GLY A 246 -11.64 -15.91 -2.80
CA GLY A 246 -13.03 -15.62 -2.39
C GLY A 246 -13.11 -14.53 -1.31
N LEU A 247 -13.90 -14.78 -0.26
CA LEU A 247 -14.13 -13.81 0.82
C LEU A 247 -13.02 -13.82 1.91
N THR A 248 -11.97 -14.61 1.73
CA THR A 248 -10.94 -14.82 2.75
C THR A 248 -10.19 -13.52 3.09
N GLY A 249 -10.00 -12.63 2.12
CA GLY A 249 -9.42 -11.29 2.37
C GLY A 249 -10.27 -10.44 3.31
N ALA A 250 -11.59 -10.45 3.13
CA ALA A 250 -12.52 -9.74 4.02
C ALA A 250 -12.53 -10.36 5.44
N VAL A 251 -12.47 -11.68 5.55
CA VAL A 251 -12.35 -12.37 6.85
C VAL A 251 -11.03 -11.99 7.54
N PHE A 252 -9.92 -12.03 6.81
CA PHE A 252 -8.60 -11.69 7.34
C PHE A 252 -8.52 -10.24 7.84
N ASN A 253 -9.05 -9.29 7.07
CA ASN A 253 -9.12 -7.90 7.50
C ASN A 253 -10.11 -7.66 8.64
N GLY A 254 -11.25 -8.38 8.68
CA GLY A 254 -12.26 -8.24 9.72
C GLY A 254 -11.88 -8.89 11.06
N ALA A 255 -11.04 -9.93 11.04
CA ALA A 255 -10.52 -10.58 12.24
C ALA A 255 -9.37 -9.81 12.90
N LYS A 256 -8.74 -8.88 12.17
CA LYS A 256 -7.70 -7.96 12.65
C LYS A 256 -8.30 -6.78 13.41
#